data_AF-A0AB73AP51-F1
#
_entry.id   AF-A0AB73AP51-F1
#
_cell.length_a   1.000
_cell.length_b   1.000
_cell.length_c   1.000
_cell.angle_alpha   90.00
_cell.angle_beta   90.00
_cell.angle_gamma   90.00
#
_symmetry.space_group_name_H-M   'P 1'
#
loop_
_entity.id
_entity.type
_entity.pdbx_description
1 polymer ?
#
loop_
_entity_poly.entity_id
_entity_poly.type
_entity_poly.pdbx_seq_one_letter_code
_entity_poly.pdbx_strand_id
1 'polypeptide(L)'
;MQNIIITFIAFFVLRLLSLSYSIRNEKRLLKSGAVQYGKVNSLLLTLAHIVYYFSALYEAYTSGTTFNYFSVCGVFIMGFAYAMLFYVIYKLHDVWTVKLYIIPDHRIEKSFLFRTVRHPNYYLNIIPELIGVALLCNAWYTLLIGLPIYACLLAIRIRQEERAMKELLEN
;
A
#
# COMPACT_ATOMS: atom_id res chain seq x y z
N MET A 1 -4.30 8.57 23.55
CA MET A 1 -4.62 7.15 23.26
C MET A 1 -5.95 6.92 22.55
N GLN A 2 -7.12 7.21 23.14
CA GLN A 2 -8.41 6.88 22.51
C GLN A 2 -8.58 7.46 21.09
N ASN A 3 -8.22 8.73 20.88
CA ASN A 3 -8.31 9.36 19.55
C ASN A 3 -7.37 8.74 18.50
N ILE A 4 -6.17 8.32 18.93
CA ILE A 4 -5.19 7.63 18.06
C ILE A 4 -5.77 6.29 17.60
N ILE A 5 -6.33 5.51 18.54
CA ILE A 5 -6.93 4.20 18.27
C ILE A 5 -8.14 4.35 17.35
N ILE A 6 -9.05 5.29 17.62
CA ILE A 6 -10.23 5.54 16.77
C ILE A 6 -9.80 5.91 15.35
N THR A 7 -8.82 6.81 15.22
CA THR A 7 -8.33 7.25 13.90
C THR A 7 -7.66 6.10 13.16
N PHE A 8 -6.80 5.35 13.85
CA PHE A 8 -6.15 4.17 13.29
C PHE A 8 -7.18 3.14 12.81
N ILE A 9 -8.21 2.84 13.61
CA ILE A 9 -9.28 1.92 13.24
C ILE A 9 -10.04 2.44 12.01
N ALA A 10 -10.39 3.72 11.97
CA ALA A 10 -11.11 4.30 10.83
C ALA A 10 -10.34 4.12 9.52
N PHE A 11 -9.04 4.41 9.52
CA PHE A 11 -8.18 4.18 8.35
C PHE A 11 -7.97 2.69 8.05
N PHE A 12 -7.83 1.86 9.09
CA PHE A 12 -7.72 0.42 8.91
C PHE A 12 -8.98 -0.16 8.23
N VAL A 13 -10.17 0.33 8.58
CA VAL A 13 -11.42 -0.02 7.90
C VAL A 13 -11.39 0.43 6.44
N LEU A 14 -10.96 1.67 6.14
CA LEU A 14 -10.80 2.13 4.75
C LEU A 14 -9.83 1.24 3.96
N ARG A 15 -8.74 0.78 4.59
CA ARG A 15 -7.79 -0.17 3.99
C ARG A 15 -8.48 -1.49 3.67
N LEU A 16 -9.24 -2.05 4.61
CA LEU A 16 -9.99 -3.30 4.40
C LEU A 16 -11.04 -3.18 3.29
N LEU A 17 -11.70 -2.03 3.18
CA LEU A 17 -12.63 -1.75 2.07
C LEU A 17 -11.89 -1.72 0.73
N SER A 18 -10.75 -1.04 0.65
CA SER A 18 -9.91 -1.03 -0.57
C SER A 18 -9.42 -2.43 -0.93
N LEU A 19 -9.02 -3.25 0.07
CA LEU A 19 -8.60 -4.62 -0.14
C LEU A 19 -9.77 -5.49 -0.63
N SER A 20 -10.97 -5.31 -0.05
CA SER A 20 -12.19 -6.02 -0.47
C SER A 20 -12.54 -5.70 -1.92
N TYR A 21 -12.42 -4.43 -2.34
CA TYR A 21 -12.59 -4.02 -3.73
C TYR A 21 -11.57 -4.70 -4.63
N SER A 22 -10.28 -4.74 -4.23
CA SER A 22 -9.25 -5.48 -4.97
C SER A 22 -9.55 -6.97 -5.10
N ILE A 23 -10.06 -7.62 -4.05
CA ILE A 23 -10.36 -9.06 -4.09
C ILE A 23 -11.50 -9.34 -5.09
N ARG A 24 -12.46 -8.42 -5.21
CA ARG A 24 -13.54 -8.52 -6.18
C ARG A 24 -13.03 -8.43 -7.62
N ASN A 25 -12.09 -7.51 -7.88
CA ASN A 25 -11.43 -7.39 -9.17
C ASN A 25 -10.51 -8.58 -9.46
N GLU A 26 -9.76 -9.07 -8.47
CA GLU A 26 -8.94 -10.28 -8.57
C GLU A 26 -9.77 -11.48 -9.05
N LYS A 27 -10.97 -11.69 -8.49
CA LYS A 27 -11.88 -12.76 -8.93
C LYS A 27 -12.34 -12.59 -10.38
N ARG A 28 -12.49 -11.35 -10.87
CA ARG A 28 -12.82 -11.08 -12.29
C ARG A 28 -11.63 -11.39 -13.20
N LEU A 29 -10.44 -10.92 -12.84
CA LEU A 29 -9.22 -11.12 -13.61
C LEU A 29 -8.81 -12.59 -13.69
N LEU A 30 -8.95 -13.34 -12.61
CA LEU A 30 -8.72 -14.80 -12.59
C LEU A 30 -9.66 -15.53 -13.57
N LYS A 31 -10.91 -15.10 -13.70
CA LYS A 31 -11.84 -15.66 -14.71
C LYS A 31 -11.44 -15.33 -16.14
N SER A 32 -10.73 -14.22 -16.34
CA SER A 32 -10.18 -13.80 -17.63
C SER A 32 -8.81 -14.42 -17.94
N GLY A 33 -8.33 -15.37 -17.13
CA GLY A 33 -7.06 -16.07 -17.36
C GLY A 33 -5.81 -15.35 -16.84
N ALA A 34 -5.97 -14.37 -15.94
CA ALA A 34 -4.83 -13.66 -15.35
C ALA A 34 -3.96 -14.59 -14.50
N VAL A 35 -2.64 -14.52 -14.68
CA VAL A 35 -1.68 -15.30 -13.88
C VAL A 35 -1.15 -14.42 -12.76
N GLN A 36 -1.14 -14.96 -11.54
CA GLN A 36 -0.56 -14.27 -10.38
C GLN A 36 0.96 -14.40 -10.42
N TYR A 37 1.67 -13.29 -10.55
CA TYR A 37 3.13 -13.25 -10.42
C TYR A 37 3.54 -12.78 -9.02
N GLY A 38 4.59 -13.39 -8.46
CA GLY A 38 5.18 -12.93 -7.19
C GLY A 38 4.30 -13.15 -5.95
N LYS A 39 3.58 -14.29 -5.87
CA LYS A 39 2.73 -14.66 -4.71
C LYS A 39 3.48 -14.58 -3.38
N VAL A 40 4.73 -15.06 -3.35
CA VAL A 40 5.60 -15.03 -2.14
C VAL A 40 5.93 -13.60 -1.72
N ASN A 41 6.28 -12.73 -2.66
CA ASN A 41 6.58 -11.32 -2.37
C ASN A 41 5.33 -10.55 -1.94
N SER A 42 4.18 -10.84 -2.52
CA SER A 42 2.89 -10.27 -2.10
C SER A 42 2.56 -10.67 -0.66
N LEU A 43 2.83 -11.94 -0.29
CA LEU A 43 2.68 -12.43 1.08
C LEU A 43 3.64 -11.73 2.03
N LEU A 44 4.94 -11.66 1.68
CA LEU A 44 5.97 -10.97 2.46
C LEU A 44 5.60 -9.52 2.72
N LEU A 45 5.17 -8.79 1.69
CA LEU A 45 4.78 -7.38 1.82
C LEU A 45 3.56 -7.21 2.74
N THR A 46 2.59 -8.13 2.65
CA THR A 46 1.42 -8.13 3.53
C THR A 46 1.82 -8.39 4.98
N LEU A 47 2.68 -9.38 5.21
CA LEU A 47 3.22 -9.69 6.54
C LEU A 47 4.02 -8.52 7.11
N ALA A 48 4.92 -7.91 6.32
CA ALA A 48 5.68 -6.75 6.75
C ALA A 48 4.77 -5.57 7.10
N HIS A 49 3.67 -5.39 6.37
CA HIS A 49 2.69 -4.33 6.65
C HIS A 49 1.96 -4.57 7.97
N ILE A 50 1.54 -5.81 8.22
CA ILE A 50 0.93 -6.21 9.49
C ILE A 50 1.93 -5.98 10.63
N VAL A 51 3.14 -6.50 10.52
CA VAL A 51 4.19 -6.33 11.53
C VAL A 51 4.44 -4.84 11.80
N TYR A 52 4.55 -4.01 10.77
CA TYR A 52 4.74 -2.56 10.93
C TYR A 52 3.59 -1.91 11.70
N TYR A 53 2.34 -2.24 11.38
CA TYR A 53 1.16 -1.69 12.07
C TYR A 53 1.14 -2.08 13.54
N PHE A 54 1.42 -3.35 13.84
CA PHE A 54 1.47 -3.86 15.21
C PHE A 54 2.66 -3.28 15.99
N SER A 55 3.83 -3.15 15.37
CA SER A 55 5.00 -2.50 15.99
C SER A 55 4.72 -1.03 16.31
N ALA A 56 4.13 -0.28 15.39
CA ALA A 56 3.77 1.12 15.62
C ALA A 56 2.74 1.27 16.74
N LEU A 57 1.73 0.40 16.79
CA LEU A 57 0.72 0.41 17.84
C LEU A 57 1.31 0.01 19.20
N TYR A 58 2.20 -0.98 19.22
CA TYR A 58 2.90 -1.41 20.43
C TYR A 58 3.78 -0.30 21.00
N GLU A 59 4.55 0.37 20.13
CA GLU A 59 5.40 1.50 20.50
C GLU A 59 4.60 2.69 21.04
N ALA A 60 3.43 2.98 20.45
CA ALA A 60 2.52 3.98 21.00
C ALA A 60 2.03 3.58 22.39
N TYR A 61 1.61 2.31 22.57
CA TYR A 61 1.10 1.80 23.82
C TYR A 61 2.13 1.87 24.96
N THR A 62 3.36 1.42 24.70
CA THR A 62 4.45 1.45 25.69
C THR A 62 4.90 2.87 26.01
N SER A 63 4.92 3.76 25.02
CA SER A 63 5.35 5.16 25.20
C SER A 63 4.27 6.04 25.85
N GLY A 64 3.05 5.53 26.05
CA GLY A 64 1.95 6.30 26.65
C GLY A 64 1.53 7.52 25.81
N THR A 65 1.74 7.46 24.50
CA THR A 65 1.69 8.64 23.62
C THR A 65 0.32 9.34 23.65
N THR A 66 0.34 10.65 23.92
CA THR A 66 -0.86 11.51 23.79
C THR A 66 -1.01 12.02 22.37
N PHE A 67 -2.24 12.40 22.00
CA PHE A 67 -2.51 12.93 20.67
C PHE A 67 -1.85 14.32 20.55
N ASN A 68 -0.75 14.39 19.81
CA ASN A 68 0.10 15.59 19.68
C ASN A 68 0.11 16.13 18.23
N TYR A 69 0.82 17.23 18.00
CA TYR A 69 1.01 17.81 16.67
C TYR A 69 1.51 16.80 15.62
N PHE A 70 2.41 15.89 16.00
CA PHE A 70 2.88 14.81 15.11
C PHE A 70 1.75 13.86 14.70
N SER A 71 0.83 13.55 15.63
CA SER A 71 -0.32 12.71 15.33
C SER A 71 -1.25 13.37 14.31
N VAL A 72 -1.48 14.68 14.45
CA VAL A 72 -2.26 15.48 13.49
C VAL A 72 -1.59 15.45 12.11
N CYS A 73 -0.28 15.67 12.04
CA CYS A 73 0.47 15.55 10.78
C CYS A 73 0.33 14.15 10.16
N GLY A 74 0.38 13.10 10.98
CA GLY A 74 0.16 11.72 10.54
C GLY A 74 -1.21 11.50 9.88
N VAL A 75 -2.28 12.08 10.48
CA VAL A 75 -3.64 12.04 9.92
C VAL A 75 -3.70 12.74 8.56
N PHE A 76 -3.10 13.92 8.42
CA PHE A 76 -3.09 14.63 7.14
C PHE A 76 -2.35 13.86 6.04
N ILE A 77 -1.19 13.29 6.38
CA ILE A 77 -0.41 12.48 5.44
C ILE A 77 -1.18 11.22 5.03
N MET A 78 -1.82 10.52 5.97
CA MET A 78 -2.71 9.41 5.66
C MET A 78 -3.89 9.85 4.80
N GLY A 79 -4.55 10.96 5.13
CA GLY A 79 -5.64 11.52 4.33
C GLY A 79 -5.23 11.75 2.87
N PHE A 80 -4.04 12.30 2.65
CA PHE A 80 -3.46 12.44 1.32
C PHE A 80 -3.21 11.08 0.65
N ALA A 81 -2.65 10.10 1.36
CA ALA A 81 -2.39 8.76 0.87
C ALA A 81 -3.68 8.08 0.34
N TYR A 82 -4.76 8.16 1.12
CA TYR A 82 -6.06 7.60 0.73
C TYR A 82 -6.70 8.40 -0.40
N ALA A 83 -6.60 9.73 -0.42
CA ALA A 83 -7.09 10.53 -1.54
C ALA A 83 -6.42 10.12 -2.87
N MET A 84 -5.10 9.92 -2.85
CA MET A 84 -4.36 9.41 -4.00
C MET A 84 -4.77 7.98 -4.34
N LEU A 85 -4.99 7.11 -3.33
CA LEU A 85 -5.49 5.76 -3.54
C LEU A 85 -6.84 5.76 -4.26
N PHE A 86 -7.81 6.54 -3.79
CA PHE A 86 -9.12 6.65 -4.41
C PHE A 86 -9.02 7.20 -5.83
N TYR A 87 -8.13 8.16 -6.08
CA TYR A 87 -7.87 8.66 -7.43
C TYR A 87 -7.31 7.56 -8.35
N VAL A 88 -6.35 6.76 -7.87
CA VAL A 88 -5.79 5.64 -8.65
C VAL A 88 -6.83 4.55 -8.88
N ILE A 89 -7.63 4.19 -7.86
CA ILE A 89 -8.74 3.25 -8.00
C ILE A 89 -9.75 3.77 -9.03
N TYR A 90 -10.09 5.05 -8.99
CA TYR A 90 -11.02 5.65 -9.94
C TYR A 90 -10.46 5.63 -11.37
N LYS A 91 -9.15 5.86 -11.55
CA LYS A 91 -8.50 5.82 -12.87
C LYS A 91 -8.35 4.42 -13.44
N LEU A 92 -8.04 3.41 -12.62
CA LEU A 92 -7.83 2.03 -13.08
C LEU A 92 -9.11 1.18 -13.04
N HIS A 93 -10.09 1.58 -12.24
CA HIS A 93 -11.40 0.93 -12.06
C HIS A 93 -11.32 -0.61 -12.04
N ASP A 94 -11.60 -1.26 -13.18
CA ASP A 94 -11.67 -2.72 -13.31
C ASP A 94 -10.32 -3.45 -13.28
N VAL A 95 -9.20 -2.78 -13.62
CA VAL A 95 -7.87 -3.41 -13.62
C VAL A 95 -7.12 -3.22 -12.29
N TRP A 96 -7.63 -2.35 -11.40
CA TRP A 96 -6.94 -2.09 -10.13
C TRP A 96 -6.99 -3.33 -9.22
N THR A 97 -5.82 -3.86 -8.89
CA THR A 97 -5.64 -4.91 -7.89
C THR A 97 -4.40 -4.65 -7.02
N VAL A 98 -4.48 -5.03 -5.75
CA VAL A 98 -3.39 -4.95 -4.76
C VAL A 98 -2.32 -6.01 -5.02
N LYS A 99 -2.72 -7.16 -5.57
CA LYS A 99 -1.82 -8.25 -5.98
C LYS A 99 -1.44 -8.07 -7.44
N LEU A 100 -0.23 -8.48 -7.80
CA LEU A 100 0.25 -8.42 -9.17
C LEU A 100 -0.43 -9.52 -10.00
N TYR A 101 -1.38 -9.10 -10.84
CA TYR A 101 -2.00 -9.94 -11.85
C TYR A 101 -1.58 -9.45 -13.22
N ILE A 102 -1.00 -10.34 -13.99
CA ILE A 102 -0.63 -10.08 -15.37
C ILE A 102 -1.65 -10.78 -16.26
N ILE A 103 -2.28 -10.00 -17.14
CA ILE A 103 -3.11 -10.52 -18.23
C ILE A 103 -2.23 -10.49 -19.49
N PRO A 104 -2.23 -11.53 -20.34
CA PRO A 104 -1.46 -11.51 -21.61
C PRO A 104 -1.79 -10.32 -22.52
N ASP A 105 -3.02 -9.81 -22.46
CA ASP A 105 -3.51 -8.67 -23.24
C ASP A 105 -3.63 -7.39 -22.37
N HIS A 106 -2.62 -7.14 -21.51
CA HIS A 106 -2.65 -5.99 -20.60
C HIS A 106 -2.52 -4.68 -21.39
N ARG A 107 -3.62 -3.95 -21.52
CA ARG A 107 -3.56 -2.55 -21.97
C ARG A 107 -2.80 -1.73 -20.93
N ILE A 108 -1.55 -1.38 -21.25
CA ILE A 108 -0.75 -0.46 -20.44
C ILE A 108 -1.47 0.90 -20.47
N GLU A 109 -2.18 1.22 -19.39
CA GLU A 109 -2.84 2.49 -19.19
C GLU A 109 -1.79 3.62 -19.10
N LYS A 110 -1.58 4.33 -20.22
CA LYS A 110 -0.63 5.45 -20.33
C LYS A 110 -1.15 6.75 -19.70
N SER A 111 -1.90 6.66 -18.60
CA SER A 111 -2.35 7.84 -17.87
C SER A 111 -1.14 8.64 -17.35
N PHE A 112 -1.23 9.98 -17.32
CA PHE A 112 -0.15 10.91 -16.92
C PHE A 112 0.50 10.52 -15.57
N LEU A 113 -0.30 10.02 -14.63
CA LEU A 113 0.15 9.53 -13.32
C LEU A 113 1.09 8.31 -13.45
N PHE A 114 0.77 7.38 -14.34
CA PHE A 114 1.55 6.16 -14.62
C PHE A 114 2.79 6.45 -15.48
N ARG A 115 2.76 7.53 -16.25
CA ARG A 115 3.93 8.01 -17.01
C ARG A 115 4.96 8.71 -16.12
N THR A 116 4.50 9.42 -15.09
CA THR A 116 5.36 10.16 -14.16
C THR A 116 5.88 9.28 -13.03
N VAL A 117 5.04 8.38 -12.51
CA VAL A 117 5.38 7.45 -11.42
C VAL A 117 5.06 6.04 -11.89
N ARG A 118 6.08 5.18 -12.08
CA ARG A 118 5.88 3.81 -12.57
C ARG A 118 4.86 3.02 -11.72
N HIS A 119 4.87 3.24 -10.41
CA HIS A 119 3.93 2.59 -9.48
C HIS A 119 3.31 3.59 -8.50
N PRO A 120 2.26 4.32 -8.92
CA PRO A 120 1.68 5.39 -8.11
C PRO A 120 1.06 4.87 -6.80
N ASN A 121 0.53 3.64 -6.77
CA ASN A 121 0.04 3.02 -5.53
C ASN A 121 1.14 2.87 -4.46
N TYR A 122 2.36 2.53 -4.87
CA TYR A 122 3.45 2.27 -3.93
C TYR A 122 4.02 3.57 -3.38
N TYR A 123 4.28 4.53 -4.25
CA TYR A 123 4.90 5.80 -3.87
C TYR A 123 3.92 6.82 -3.28
N LEU A 124 2.69 6.89 -3.79
CA LEU A 124 1.72 7.93 -3.40
C LEU A 124 0.72 7.47 -2.34
N ASN A 125 0.60 6.16 -2.11
CA ASN A 125 -0.29 5.62 -1.08
C ASN A 125 0.48 4.86 0.01
N ILE A 126 1.17 3.76 -0.30
CA ILE A 126 1.77 2.91 0.75
C ILE A 126 2.85 3.63 1.56
N ILE A 127 3.77 4.36 0.92
CA ILE A 127 4.82 5.09 1.66
C ILE A 127 4.22 6.17 2.57
N PRO A 128 3.37 7.10 2.07
CA PRO A 128 2.71 8.09 2.92
C PRO A 128 1.85 7.46 4.02
N GLU A 129 1.16 6.36 3.76
CA GLU A 129 0.37 5.63 4.76
C GLU A 129 1.25 5.11 5.90
N LEU A 130 2.39 4.45 5.61
CA LEU A 130 3.33 3.96 6.62
C LEU A 130 3.92 5.10 7.46
N ILE A 131 4.27 6.21 6.81
CA ILE A 131 4.77 7.41 7.49
C ILE A 131 3.67 7.98 8.39
N GLY A 132 2.45 8.11 7.87
CA GLY A 132 1.34 8.68 8.60
C GLY A 132 0.91 7.82 9.80
N VAL A 133 0.92 6.49 9.68
CA VAL A 133 0.66 5.58 10.81
C VAL A 133 1.74 5.69 11.88
N ALA A 134 3.01 5.71 11.49
CA ALA A 134 4.08 5.86 12.46
C ALA A 134 4.03 7.23 13.15
N LEU A 135 3.75 8.31 12.43
CA LEU A 135 3.57 9.65 13.01
C LEU A 135 2.32 9.73 13.90
N LEU A 136 1.21 9.09 13.50
CA LEU A 136 0.00 8.97 14.31
C LEU A 136 0.31 8.36 15.68
N CYS A 137 1.09 7.28 15.66
CA CYS A 137 1.54 6.54 16.84
C CYS A 137 2.76 7.15 17.56
N ASN A 138 3.39 8.19 17.00
CA ASN A 138 4.73 8.70 17.38
C ASN A 138 5.78 7.57 17.48
N ALA A 139 5.65 6.56 16.62
CA ALA A 139 6.49 5.38 16.58
C ALA A 139 7.74 5.65 15.73
N TRP A 140 8.68 6.40 16.29
CA TRP A 140 9.90 6.81 15.59
C TRP A 140 10.82 5.63 15.28
N TYR A 141 10.90 4.62 16.15
CA TYR A 141 11.73 3.44 15.87
C TYR A 141 11.13 2.62 14.73
N THR A 142 9.81 2.42 14.76
CA THR A 142 9.10 1.75 13.67
C THR A 142 9.25 2.50 12.35
N LEU A 143 9.21 3.84 12.37
CA LEU A 143 9.48 4.65 11.18
C LEU A 143 10.93 4.46 10.68
N LEU A 144 11.92 4.59 11.56
CA LEU A 144 13.33 4.63 11.16
C LEU A 144 13.85 3.26 10.71
N ILE A 145 13.34 2.17 11.30
CA ILE A 145 13.79 0.80 11.02
C ILE A 145 12.81 0.08 10.09
N GLY A 146 11.52 0.19 10.38
CA GLY A 146 10.47 -0.51 9.63
C GLY A 146 10.31 0.03 8.21
N LEU A 147 10.41 1.35 8.01
CA LEU A 147 10.20 1.95 6.69
C LEU A 147 11.30 1.56 5.69
N PRO A 148 12.62 1.58 6.02
CA PRO A 148 13.65 1.09 5.12
C PRO A 148 13.50 -0.39 4.77
N ILE A 149 13.17 -1.24 5.75
CA ILE A 149 12.95 -2.67 5.52
C ILE A 149 11.76 -2.87 4.56
N TYR A 150 10.66 -2.15 4.80
CA TYR A 150 9.49 -2.20 3.94
C TYR A 150 9.81 -1.69 2.53
N ALA A 151 10.53 -0.57 2.42
CA ALA A 151 10.96 0.00 1.15
C ALA A 151 11.84 -0.97 0.35
N CYS A 152 12.69 -1.75 1.02
CA CYS A 152 13.50 -2.79 0.38
C CYS A 152 12.62 -3.90 -0.23
N LEU A 153 11.66 -4.44 0.55
CA LEU A 153 10.71 -5.45 0.06
C LEU A 153 9.89 -4.93 -1.14
N LEU A 154 9.47 -3.67 -1.06
CA LEU A 154 8.74 -2.98 -2.11
C LEU A 154 9.58 -2.83 -3.39
N ALA A 155 10.85 -2.46 -3.26
CA ALA A 155 11.77 -2.33 -4.39
C ALA A 155 12.03 -3.67 -5.08
N ILE A 156 12.17 -4.76 -4.32
CA ILE A 156 12.31 -6.12 -4.88
C ILE A 156 11.05 -6.48 -5.67
N ARG A 157 9.86 -6.16 -5.14
CA ARG A 157 8.59 -6.41 -5.83
C ARG A 157 8.48 -5.61 -7.14
N ILE A 158 8.81 -4.32 -7.11
CA ILE A 158 8.82 -3.46 -8.31
C ILE A 158 9.76 -4.05 -9.38
N ARG A 159 10.96 -4.50 -8.99
CA ARG A 159 11.88 -5.15 -9.93
C ARG A 159 11.34 -6.46 -10.52
N GLN A 160 10.61 -7.25 -9.73
CA GLN A 160 9.96 -8.47 -10.25
C GLN A 160 8.85 -8.14 -11.25
N GLU A 161 8.05 -7.12 -10.96
CA GLU A 161 7.00 -6.63 -11.84
C GLU A 161 7.56 -6.09 -13.17
N GLU A 162 8.60 -5.26 -13.12
CA GLU A 162 9.27 -4.74 -14.32
C GLU A 162 9.89 -5.86 -15.17
N ARG A 163 10.45 -6.91 -14.54
CA ARG A 163 10.99 -8.06 -15.27
C ARG A 163 9.91 -8.87 -15.95
N ALA A 164 8.83 -9.18 -15.24
CA ALA A 164 7.71 -9.93 -15.81
C ALA A 164 7.05 -9.16 -16.96
N MET A 165 6.95 -7.83 -16.86
CA MET A 165 6.43 -6.99 -17.94
C MET A 165 7.37 -6.94 -19.16
N LYS A 166 8.69 -6.99 -18.97
CA LYS A 166 9.65 -7.09 -20.08
C LYS A 166 9.54 -8.41 -20.83
N GLU A 167 9.45 -9.54 -20.13
CA GLU A 167 9.33 -10.87 -20.76
C GLU A 167 8.05 -11.02 -21.62
N LEU A 168 6.99 -10.27 -21.32
CA LEU A 168 5.76 -10.25 -22.11
C LEU A 168 5.82 -9.33 -23.32
N LEU A 169 6.70 -8.33 -23.31
CA LEU A 169 6.90 -7.40 -24.42
C LEU A 169 7.91 -7.93 -25.45
N GLU A 170 8.76 -8.87 -25.06
CA GLU A 170 9.78 -9.49 -25.91
C GLU A 170 9.32 -10.79 -26.60
N ASN A 171 8.15 -11.34 -26.23
CA ASN A 171 7.49 -12.48 -26.89
C ASN A 171 6.29 -12.03 -27.72
#